data_AF-A0A918EZM3-F1
#
_entry.id   AF-A0A918EZM3-F1
#
_cell.length_a   1.000
_cell.length_b   1.000
_cell.length_c   1.000
_cell.angle_alpha   90.00
_cell.angle_beta   90.00
_cell.angle_gamma   90.00
#
_symmetry.space_group_name_H-M   'P 1'
#
loop_
_entity.id
_entity.type
_entity.pdbx_description
1 polymer ?
#
loop_
_entity_poly.entity_id
_entity_poly.type
_entity_poly.pdbx_seq_one_letter_code
_entity_poly.pdbx_strand_id
1 'polypeptide(L)' 'MIDSIMGWEPGGAARMRARCMHVTGTMLRKVAQQAGDALWEPPSPPATGRKAD' A
#
# COMPACT_ATOMS: atom_id res chain seq x y z
N MET A 1 -1.94 7.41 -22.61
CA MET A 1 -3.07 6.52 -22.26
C MET A 1 -3.85 7.04 -21.05
N ILE A 2 -3.24 7.20 -19.87
CA ILE A 2 -3.94 7.65 -18.64
C ILE A 2 -4.51 9.08 -18.78
N ASP A 3 -3.79 10.01 -19.40
CA ASP A 3 -4.28 11.37 -19.76
C ASP A 3 -5.65 11.35 -20.44
N SER A 4 -5.74 10.56 -21.50
CA SER A 4 -6.89 10.48 -22.38
C SER A 4 -8.08 9.79 -21.70
N ILE A 5 -7.82 8.80 -20.84
CA ILE A 5 -8.86 8.11 -20.06
C ILE A 5 -9.46 9.04 -19.00
N MET A 6 -8.64 9.90 -18.38
CA MET A 6 -9.07 10.83 -17.33
C MET A 6 -9.67 12.13 -17.89
N GLY A 7 -9.73 12.30 -19.23
CA GLY A 7 -10.23 13.52 -19.87
C GLY A 7 -9.35 14.75 -19.63
N TRP A 8 -8.06 14.53 -19.33
CA TRP A 8 -7.13 15.59 -18.99
C TRP A 8 -6.30 16.00 -20.23
N GLU A 9 -6.18 17.30 -20.47
CA GLU A 9 -5.34 17.85 -21.55
C GLU A 9 -3.88 17.41 -21.39
N PRO A 10 -3.24 16.94 -22.48
CA PRO A 10 -1.84 16.56 -22.48
C PRO A 10 -0.97 17.77 -22.13
N GLY A 11 -0.25 17.66 -21.01
CA GLY A 11 0.67 18.70 -20.52
C GLY A 11 0.11 19.62 -19.43
N GLY A 12 -1.20 19.91 -19.39
CA GLY A 12 -1.80 20.83 -18.40
C GLY A 12 -2.02 20.22 -17.01
N ALA A 13 -2.28 18.90 -16.95
CA ALA A 13 -2.62 18.22 -15.70
C ALA A 13 -1.44 17.47 -15.06
N ALA A 14 -0.20 17.71 -15.48
CA ALA A 14 0.99 17.04 -14.95
C ALA A 14 1.15 17.20 -13.42
N ARG A 15 0.86 18.40 -12.89
CA ARG A 15 0.89 18.65 -11.44
C ARG A 15 -0.26 17.96 -10.71
N MET A 16 -1.43 17.86 -11.33
CA MET A 16 -2.58 17.16 -10.76
C MET A 16 -2.37 15.64 -10.76
N ARG A 17 -1.75 15.09 -11.80
CA ARG A 17 -1.23 13.71 -11.86
C ARG A 17 -0.25 13.43 -10.75
N ALA A 18 0.76 14.30 -10.60
CA ALA A 18 1.75 14.16 -9.55
C ALA A 18 1.08 14.14 -8.17
N ARG A 19 0.05 14.98 -7.95
CA ARG A 19 -0.73 14.98 -6.71
C ARG A 19 -1.56 13.71 -6.52
N CYS A 20 -2.30 13.25 -7.53
CA CYS A 20 -3.06 12.00 -7.47
C CYS A 20 -2.16 10.80 -7.22
N MET A 21 -1.03 10.70 -7.94
CA MET A 21 -0.06 9.63 -7.77
C MET A 21 0.66 9.71 -6.42
N HIS A 22 0.94 10.91 -5.92
CA HIS A 22 1.53 11.09 -4.60
C HIS A 22 0.57 10.66 -3.47
N VAL A 23 -0.67 11.13 -3.51
CA VAL A 23 -1.71 10.78 -2.51
C VAL A 23 -2.05 9.28 -2.57
N THR A 24 -2.20 8.74 -3.78
CA THR A 24 -2.48 7.31 -3.98
C THR A 24 -1.25 6.46 -3.63
N GLY A 25 -0.03 6.95 -3.88
CA GLY A 25 1.21 6.24 -3.59
C GLY A 25 1.40 5.96 -2.09
N THR A 26 1.10 6.92 -1.22
CA THR A 26 1.18 6.71 0.23
C THR A 26 0.12 5.72 0.72
N MET A 27 -1.11 5.81 0.20
CA MET A 27 -2.19 4.90 0.58
C MET A 27 -1.92 3.47 0.08
N LEU A 28 -1.46 3.32 -1.16
CA LEU A 28 -1.10 2.03 -1.75
C LEU A 28 0.05 1.36 -0.97
N ARG A 29 1.05 2.12 -0.54
CA ARG A 29 2.13 1.58 0.31
C ARG A 29 1.61 1.08 1.65
N LYS A 30 0.68 1.80 2.29
CA LYS A 30 0.06 1.35 3.55
C LYS A 30 -0.75 0.06 3.36
N VAL A 31 -1.51 -0.05 2.27
CA VAL A 31 -2.27 -1.26 1.95
C VAL A 31 -1.33 -2.43 1.65
N ALA A 32 -0.25 -2.21 0.90
CA ALA A 32 0.76 -3.23 0.63
C ALA A 32 1.43 -3.72 1.92
N GLN A 33 1.72 -2.82 2.88
CA GLN A 33 2.24 -3.20 4.19
C GLN A 33 1.23 -4.04 4.97
N GLN A 34 -0.02 -3.60 5.07
CA GLN A 34 -1.08 -4.33 5.78
C GLN A 34 -1.33 -5.71 5.17
N ALA A 35 -1.34 -5.81 3.84
CA ALA A 35 -1.46 -7.09 3.16
C ALA A 35 -0.24 -7.98 3.42
N GLY A 36 0.96 -7.39 3.44
CA GLY A 36 2.20 -8.07 3.83
C GLY A 36 2.12 -8.65 5.24
N ASP A 37 1.73 -7.84 6.21
CA ASP A 37 1.61 -8.25 7.61
C ASP A 37 0.54 -9.34 7.76
N ALA A 38 -0.63 -9.18 7.13
CA ALA A 38 -1.73 -10.14 7.25
C ALA A 38 -1.46 -11.48 6.54
N LEU A 39 -0.74 -11.47 5.41
CA LEU A 39 -0.46 -12.68 4.63
C LEU A 39 0.82 -13.39 5.08
N TRP A 40 1.80 -12.65 5.63
CA TRP A 40 3.12 -13.17 6.02
C TRP A 40 3.42 -12.97 7.51
N GLU A 41 2.42 -12.88 8.40
CA GLU A 41 2.68 -12.99 9.84
C GLU A 41 3.63 -14.18 10.08
N PRO A 42 4.80 -13.97 10.72
CA PRO A 42 5.66 -15.09 11.06
C PRO A 42 4.85 -16.01 12.00
N PRO A 43 4.91 -17.34 11.79
CA PRO A 43 4.17 -18.26 12.65
C PRO A 43 4.53 -17.94 14.10
N SER A 44 3.50 -17.70 14.92
CA SER A 44 3.66 -17.47 16.35
C SER A 44 4.60 -18.54 16.91
N PRO A 45 5.71 -18.18 17.59
CA PRO A 45 6.58 -19.19 18.17
C PRO A 45 5.71 -20.07 19.08
N PRO A 46 5.89 -21.40 19.04
CA PRO A 46 5.04 -22.29 19.82
C PRO A 46 5.03 -21.81 21.26
N ALA A 47 3.84 -21.67 21.85
CA ALA A 47 3.68 -21.31 23.23
C ALA A 47 4.52 -22.26 24.08
N THR A 48 5.70 -21.81 24.49
CA THR A 48 6.58 -22.58 25.36
C THR A 48 5.79 -22.84 26.62
N GLY A 49 5.35 -24.08 26.76
CA GLY A 49 4.52 -24.54 27.85
C GLY A 49 5.13 -24.10 29.17
N ARG A 50 4.26 -23.50 29.99
CA ARG A 50 4.47 -23.28 31.42
C ARG A 50 5.01 -24.57 32.05
N LYS A 51 6.31 -24.63 32.31
CA LYS A 51 6.87 -25.50 33.36
C LYS A 51 6.77 -24.71 34.65
N ALA A 52 5.62 -24.86 35.32
CA ALA A 52 5.55 -24.71 36.76
C ALA A 52 6.10 -26.00 37.36
N ASP A 53 6.81 -25.86 38.48
CA ASP A 53 7.43 -26.91 39.31
C ASP A 53 8.72 -27.53 38.73
#